data_AF-A0A353G8F5-F1
#
_entry.id   AF-A0A353G8F5-F1
#
_cell.length_a   1.000
_cell.length_b   1.000
_cell.length_c   1.000
_cell.angle_alpha   90.00
_cell.angle_beta   90.00
_cell.angle_gamma   90.00
#
_symmetry.space_group_name_H-M   'P 1'
#
loop_
_entity.id
_entity.type
_entity.pdbx_description
1 polymer ?
#
loop_
_entity_poly.entity_id
_entity_poly.type
_entity_poly.pdbx_seq_one_letter_code
_entity_poly.pdbx_strand_id
1 'polypeptide(L)'
;VRRFKAMGLPLLLPAAGQVTASTLVLLPIMLTLDRPWTLPMPGLETVGALLGLALLSTAVGYVLFFRILATAGATNLMLVTILIPPSAILLGALVLGDQVASRHLVGMVLIGLGLMAIDGRVWRRLRNIREVR
;
A
#
# COMPACT_ATOMS: atom_id res chain seq x y z
N VAL A 1 -8.01 15.95 -2.10
CA VAL A 1 -8.75 15.10 -3.07
C VAL A 1 -9.99 15.79 -3.67
N ARG A 2 -10.91 16.35 -2.87
CA ARG A 2 -12.10 17.09 -3.38
C ARG A 2 -11.77 18.24 -4.36
N ARG A 3 -10.67 18.97 -4.13
CA ARG A 3 -10.20 20.06 -5.01
C ARG A 3 -9.70 19.57 -6.39
N PHE A 4 -8.98 18.46 -6.46
CA PHE A 4 -8.46 17.95 -7.75
C PHE A 4 -9.55 17.32 -8.63
N LYS A 5 -10.52 16.62 -8.02
CA LYS A 5 -11.69 16.09 -8.73
C LYS A 5 -12.59 17.22 -9.28
N ALA A 6 -12.64 18.37 -8.60
CA ALA A 6 -13.36 19.56 -9.05
C ALA A 6 -12.65 20.32 -10.20
N MET A 7 -11.36 20.07 -10.44
CA MET A 7 -10.56 20.69 -11.50
C MET A 7 -10.42 19.82 -12.76
N GLY A 8 -11.10 18.66 -12.84
CA GLY A 8 -11.02 17.77 -13.99
C GLY A 8 -9.65 17.09 -14.21
N LEU A 9 -8.73 17.23 -13.26
CA LEU A 9 -7.37 16.70 -13.40
C LEU A 9 -7.34 15.19 -13.08
N PRO A 10 -6.59 14.38 -13.85
CA PRO A 10 -6.40 12.96 -13.56
C PRO A 10 -5.81 12.79 -12.16
N LEU A 11 -6.36 11.89 -11.33
CA LEU A 11 -5.83 11.63 -9.99
C LEU A 11 -4.39 11.07 -10.01
N LEU A 12 -3.91 10.58 -11.16
CA LEU A 12 -2.51 10.16 -11.33
C LEU A 12 -1.52 11.33 -11.32
N LEU A 13 -1.92 12.55 -11.69
CA LEU A 13 -0.98 13.69 -11.81
C LEU A 13 -0.29 14.03 -10.47
N PRO A 14 -1.01 14.14 -9.34
CA PRO A 14 -0.41 14.35 -8.03
C PRO A 14 0.53 13.21 -7.60
N ALA A 15 0.20 11.95 -7.91
CA ALA A 15 1.08 10.82 -7.57
C ALA A 15 2.37 10.83 -8.39
N ALA A 16 2.28 11.10 -9.70
CA ALA A 16 3.44 11.27 -10.56
C ALA A 16 4.31 12.43 -10.06
N GLY A 17 3.70 13.58 -9.77
CA GLY A 17 4.41 14.73 -9.20
C GLY A 17 5.10 14.41 -7.87
N GLN A 18 4.44 13.68 -6.96
CA GLN A 18 5.01 13.26 -5.68
C GLN A 18 6.24 12.36 -5.88
N VAL A 19 6.16 11.36 -6.76
CA VAL A 19 7.28 10.44 -7.02
C VAL A 19 8.44 11.20 -7.67
N THR A 20 8.17 12.04 -8.68
CA THR A 20 9.21 12.85 -9.35
C THR A 20 9.88 13.83 -8.38
N ALA A 21 9.11 14.53 -7.55
CA ALA A 21 9.65 15.44 -6.55
C ALA A 21 10.49 14.70 -5.50
N SER A 22 10.02 13.53 -5.05
CA SER A 22 10.78 12.69 -4.11
C SER A 22 12.10 12.24 -4.71
N THR A 23 12.11 11.83 -5.98
CA THR A 23 13.34 11.48 -6.72
C THR A 23 14.28 12.67 -6.81
N LEU A 24 13.79 13.87 -7.15
CA LEU A 24 14.62 15.08 -7.24
C LEU A 24 15.26 15.44 -5.89
N VAL A 25 14.53 15.27 -4.79
CA VAL A 25 15.05 15.53 -3.44
C VAL A 25 16.07 14.48 -3.00
N LEU A 26 15.86 13.21 -3.36
CA LEU A 26 16.77 12.11 -3.01
C LEU A 26 18.04 12.08 -3.85
N LEU A 27 18.00 12.58 -5.09
CA LEU A 27 19.12 12.57 -6.03
C LEU A 27 20.41 13.18 -5.46
N PRO A 28 20.44 14.39 -4.84
CA PRO A 28 21.66 14.94 -4.26
C PRO A 28 22.17 14.12 -3.06
N ILE A 29 21.27 13.51 -2.28
CA ILE A 29 21.63 12.67 -1.13
C ILE A 29 22.32 11.39 -1.62
N MET A 30 21.75 10.73 -2.63
CA MET A 30 22.32 9.55 -3.26
C MET A 30 23.71 9.85 -3.86
N LEU A 31 23.86 10.97 -4.58
CA LEU A 31 25.15 11.34 -5.18
C LEU A 31 26.23 11.62 -4.13
N THR A 32 25.87 12.19 -2.97
CA THR A 32 26.84 12.56 -1.93
C THR A 32 27.21 11.40 -1.00
N LEU A 33 26.24 10.57 -0.62
CA LEU A 33 26.43 9.46 0.32
C LEU A 33 26.87 8.16 -0.39
N ASP A 34 26.09 7.69 -1.36
CA ASP A 34 26.29 6.37 -1.96
C ASP A 34 27.38 6.36 -3.04
N ARG A 35 27.69 7.52 -3.63
CA ARG A 35 28.72 7.69 -4.68
C ARG A 35 28.63 6.58 -5.73
N PRO A 36 27.56 6.54 -6.53
CA PRO A 36 27.24 5.42 -7.42
C PRO A 36 28.35 5.04 -8.40
N TRP A 37 29.23 5.98 -8.75
CA TRP A 37 30.41 5.73 -9.60
C TRP A 37 31.50 4.87 -8.94
N THR A 38 31.41 4.62 -7.64
CA THR A 38 32.33 3.72 -6.90
C THR A 38 31.76 2.32 -6.70
N LEU A 39 30.49 2.10 -7.04
CA LEU A 39 29.79 0.84 -6.88
C LEU A 39 29.87 0.01 -8.18
N PRO A 40 29.94 -1.33 -8.08
CA PRO A 40 29.86 -2.19 -9.25
C PRO A 40 28.51 -2.03 -9.95
N MET A 41 28.53 -2.05 -11.29
CA MET A 41 27.30 -1.93 -12.08
C MET A 41 26.35 -3.08 -11.72
N PRO A 42 25.08 -2.80 -11.39
CA PRO A 42 24.12 -3.84 -11.03
C PRO A 42 23.89 -4.80 -12.21
N GLY A 43 23.74 -6.09 -11.90
CA GLY A 43 23.42 -7.10 -12.90
C GLY A 43 22.02 -6.92 -13.49
N LEU A 44 21.79 -7.54 -14.66
CA LEU A 44 20.47 -7.54 -15.33
C LEU A 44 19.35 -8.05 -14.43
N GLU A 45 19.64 -9.00 -13.54
CA GLU A 45 18.69 -9.53 -12.56
C GLU A 45 18.22 -8.45 -11.58
N THR A 46 19.14 -7.67 -11.03
CA THR A 46 18.82 -6.57 -10.10
C THR A 46 17.98 -5.49 -10.79
N VAL A 47 18.33 -5.14 -12.02
CA VAL A 47 17.56 -4.18 -12.82
C VAL A 47 16.16 -4.72 -13.12
N GLY A 48 16.05 -6.01 -13.47
CA GLY A 48 14.77 -6.67 -13.69
C GLY A 48 13.89 -6.68 -12.43
N ALA A 49 14.46 -6.99 -11.27
CA ALA A 49 13.76 -6.96 -9.98
C ALA A 49 13.27 -5.54 -9.63
N LEU A 50 14.10 -4.52 -9.86
CA LEU A 50 13.73 -3.11 -9.66
C LEU A 50 12.61 -2.66 -10.59
N LEU A 51 12.67 -3.04 -11.87
CA LEU A 51 11.60 -2.76 -12.83
C LEU A 51 10.30 -3.47 -12.45
N GLY A 52 10.39 -4.73 -12.02
CA GLY A 52 9.25 -5.47 -11.50
C GLY A 52 8.62 -4.77 -10.30
N LEU A 53 9.42 -4.35 -9.33
CA LEU A 53 8.95 -3.60 -8.16
C LEU A 53 8.27 -2.29 -8.56
N ALA A 54 8.90 -1.48 -9.42
CA ALA A 54 8.37 -0.19 -9.85
C ALA A 54 7.05 -0.32 -10.64
N LEU A 55 6.98 -1.27 -11.58
CA LEU A 55 5.81 -1.44 -12.44
C LEU A 55 4.68 -2.18 -11.73
N LEU A 56 4.95 -3.36 -11.18
CA LEU A 56 3.91 -4.20 -10.55
C LEU A 56 3.52 -3.67 -9.17
N SER A 57 4.47 -3.35 -8.30
CA SER A 57 4.12 -2.94 -6.94
C SER A 57 3.68 -1.47 -6.86
N THR A 58 4.32 -0.57 -7.61
CA THR A 58 4.02 0.87 -7.51
C THR A 58 3.00 1.33 -8.54
N ALA A 59 3.27 1.15 -9.85
CA ALA A 59 2.40 1.71 -10.88
C ALA A 59 1.00 1.07 -10.88
N VAL A 60 0.92 -0.28 -10.90
CA VAL A 60 -0.36 -0.99 -10.81
C VAL A 60 -1.06 -0.71 -9.48
N GLY A 61 -0.30 -0.68 -8.38
CA GLY A 61 -0.81 -0.33 -7.05
C GLY A 61 -1.50 1.04 -7.01
N TYR A 62 -0.88 2.07 -7.58
CA TYR A 62 -1.49 3.40 -7.66
C TYR A 62 -2.73 3.44 -8.53
N VAL A 63 -2.74 2.73 -9.67
CA VAL A 63 -3.96 2.63 -10.50
C VAL A 63 -5.09 2.01 -9.69
N LEU A 64 -4.83 0.93 -8.96
CA LEU A 64 -5.83 0.29 -8.10
C LEU A 64 -6.31 1.23 -6.99
N PHE A 65 -5.37 1.90 -6.30
CA PHE A 65 -5.65 2.85 -5.24
C PHE A 65 -6.60 3.96 -5.72
N PHE A 66 -6.30 4.58 -6.86
CA PHE A 66 -7.15 5.63 -7.42
C PHE A 66 -8.49 5.09 -7.93
N ARG A 67 -8.54 3.87 -8.44
CA ARG A 67 -9.78 3.22 -8.86
C ARG A 67 -10.69 2.93 -7.66
N ILE A 68 -10.14 2.44 -6.55
CA ILE A 68 -10.88 2.24 -5.28
C ILE A 68 -11.34 3.60 -4.74
N LEU A 69 -10.48 4.62 -4.77
CA LEU A 69 -10.84 5.96 -4.34
C LEU A 69 -12.01 6.55 -5.14
N ALA A 70 -12.03 6.31 -6.45
CA ALA A 70 -13.06 6.81 -7.34
C ALA A 70 -14.41 6.07 -7.20
N THR A 71 -14.37 4.75 -6.95
CA THR A 71 -15.56 3.87 -6.93
C THR A 71 -16.14 3.66 -5.54
N ALA A 72 -15.29 3.38 -4.54
CA ALA A 72 -15.69 2.97 -3.20
C ALA A 72 -15.63 4.12 -2.17
N GLY A 73 -15.02 5.26 -2.53
CA GLY A 73 -14.88 6.43 -1.67
C GLY A 73 -13.78 6.30 -0.61
N ALA A 74 -13.51 7.40 0.10
CA ALA A 74 -12.38 7.50 1.03
C ALA A 74 -12.48 6.54 2.23
N THR A 75 -13.69 6.24 2.72
CA THR A 75 -13.89 5.37 3.89
C THR A 75 -13.43 3.93 3.62
N ASN A 76 -13.88 3.33 2.51
CA ASN A 76 -13.45 1.98 2.13
C ASN A 76 -11.95 1.92 1.79
N LEU A 77 -11.41 2.99 1.23
CA LEU A 77 -9.97 3.07 0.95
C LEU A 77 -9.14 3.06 2.25
N MET A 78 -9.59 3.72 3.32
CA MET A 78 -8.91 3.63 4.63
C MET A 78 -8.94 2.23 5.22
N LEU A 79 -10.03 1.47 5.04
CA LEU A 79 -10.10 0.06 5.45
C LEU A 79 -9.03 -0.78 4.73
N VAL A 80 -8.82 -0.54 3.43
CA VAL A 80 -7.77 -1.21 2.65
C VAL A 80 -6.38 -0.88 3.20
N THR A 81 -6.12 0.37 3.57
CA THR A 81 -4.83 0.77 4.16
C THR A 81 -4.54 0.02 5.47
N ILE A 82 -5.56 -0.19 6.30
CA ILE A 82 -5.45 -0.98 7.54
C ILE A 82 -5.12 -2.45 7.25
N LEU A 83 -5.50 -2.96 6.08
CA LEU A 83 -5.23 -4.33 5.65
C LEU A 83 -3.84 -4.51 4.99
N ILE A 84 -3.09 -3.43 4.75
CA ILE A 84 -1.75 -3.52 4.14
C ILE A 84 -0.80 -4.37 5.01
N PRO A 85 -0.62 -4.13 6.32
CA PRO A 85 0.29 -4.92 7.14
C PRO A 85 -0.01 -6.43 7.18
N PRO A 86 -1.25 -6.90 7.46
CA PRO A 86 -1.52 -8.33 7.48
C PRO A 86 -1.35 -8.96 6.10
N SER A 87 -1.70 -8.27 5.01
CA SER A 87 -1.48 -8.77 3.65
C SER A 87 0.01 -8.90 3.33
N ALA A 88 0.83 -7.94 3.75
CA ALA A 88 2.28 -7.99 3.58
C ALA A 88 2.92 -9.15 4.37
N ILE A 89 2.51 -9.37 5.62
CA ILE A 89 3.01 -10.49 6.45
C ILE A 89 2.64 -11.83 5.83
N LEU A 90 1.39 -11.99 5.37
CA LEU A 90 0.93 -13.22 4.73
C LEU A 90 1.68 -13.49 3.43
N LEU A 91 1.89 -12.47 2.59
CA LEU A 91 2.66 -12.61 1.36
C LEU A 91 4.14 -12.91 1.66
N GLY A 92 4.75 -12.28 2.66
CA GLY A 92 6.11 -12.59 3.09
C GLY A 92 6.26 -14.03 3.58
N ALA A 93 5.32 -14.51 4.39
CA ALA A 93 5.31 -15.89 4.86
C ALA A 93 5.11 -16.91 3.71
N LEU A 94 4.21 -16.61 2.76
CA LEU A 94 3.87 -17.54 1.66
C LEU A 94 4.87 -17.53 0.51
N VAL A 95 5.39 -16.35 0.14
CA VAL A 95 6.27 -16.16 -1.03
C VAL A 95 7.74 -16.21 -0.65
N LEU A 96 8.11 -15.53 0.46
CA LEU A 96 9.50 -15.49 0.96
C LEU A 96 9.81 -16.66 1.90
N GLY A 97 8.80 -17.28 2.51
CA GLY A 97 9.00 -18.35 3.50
C GLY A 97 9.38 -17.83 4.89
N ASP A 98 9.15 -16.54 5.17
CA ASP A 98 9.51 -15.93 6.45
C ASP A 98 8.74 -16.55 7.62
N GLN A 99 9.45 -16.82 8.72
CA GLN A 99 8.83 -17.31 9.95
C GLN A 99 8.02 -16.21 10.61
N VAL A 100 6.71 -16.42 10.70
CA VAL A 100 5.80 -15.49 11.37
C VAL A 100 5.99 -15.58 12.88
N ALA A 101 6.77 -14.65 13.43
CA ALA A 101 6.93 -14.53 14.87
C ALA A 101 5.56 -14.30 15.56
N SER A 102 5.40 -14.81 16.78
CA SER A 102 4.14 -14.69 17.56
C SER A 102 3.68 -13.24 17.74
N ARG A 103 4.62 -12.29 17.72
CA ARG A 103 4.36 -10.83 17.77
C ARG A 103 3.52 -10.35 16.59
N HIS A 104 3.81 -10.87 15.39
CA HIS A 104 3.08 -10.53 14.17
C HIS A 104 1.65 -11.06 14.21
N LEU A 105 1.44 -12.26 14.78
CA LEU A 105 0.09 -12.80 14.99
C LEU A 105 -0.75 -11.91 15.91
N VAL A 106 -0.17 -11.45 17.02
CA VAL A 106 -0.87 -10.51 17.93
C VAL A 106 -1.22 -9.22 17.20
N GLY A 107 -0.28 -8.66 16.43
CA GLY A 107 -0.54 -7.47 15.60
C GLY A 107 -1.66 -7.69 14.57
N MET A 108 -1.65 -8.83 13.87
CA MET A 108 -2.68 -9.19 12.89
C MET A 108 -4.07 -9.31 13.54
N VAL A 109 -4.17 -9.94 14.71
CA VAL A 109 -5.43 -10.04 15.46
C VAL A 109 -5.92 -8.65 15.86
N LEU A 110 -5.02 -7.79 16.36
CA LEU A 110 -5.36 -6.44 16.81
C LEU A 110 -5.84 -5.55 15.65
N ILE A 111 -5.19 -5.67 14.49
CA ILE A 111 -5.63 -5.02 13.24
C ILE A 111 -7.00 -5.54 12.80
N GLY A 112 -7.23 -6.86 12.86
CA GLY A 112 -8.51 -7.48 12.53
C GLY A 112 -9.65 -6.98 13.42
N LEU A 113 -9.41 -6.85 14.72
CA LEU A 113 -10.37 -6.28 15.68
C LEU A 113 -10.66 -4.80 15.38
N GLY A 114 -9.63 -4.01 15.09
CA GLY A 114 -9.79 -2.61 14.67
C GLY A 114 -10.62 -2.49 13.39
N LEU A 115 -10.37 -3.34 12.39
CA LEU A 115 -11.14 -3.38 11.15
C LEU A 115 -12.61 -3.74 11.39
N MET A 116 -12.88 -4.74 12.24
CA MET A 116 -14.24 -5.13 12.62
C MET A 116 -15.00 -3.98 13.30
N ALA A 117 -14.34 -3.20 14.15
CA ALA A 117 -14.92 -2.05 14.80
C ALA A 117 -15.25 -0.91 13.81
N ILE A 118 -14.37 -0.65 12.85
CA ILE A 118 -14.53 0.46 11.88
C ILE A 118 -15.57 0.12 10.80
N ASP A 119 -15.59 -1.12 10.29
CA ASP A 119 -16.47 -1.47 9.16
C ASP A 119 -17.96 -1.47 9.57
N GLY A 120 -18.29 -1.69 10.86
CA GLY A 120 -19.65 -1.56 11.44
C GLY A 120 -20.71 -2.54 10.90
N ARG A 121 -20.47 -3.15 9.74
CA ARG A 121 -21.29 -4.17 9.07
C ARG A 121 -21.38 -5.45 9.88
N VAL A 122 -20.30 -5.81 10.58
CA VAL A 122 -20.28 -6.97 11.49
C VAL A 122 -21.26 -6.76 12.65
N TRP A 123 -21.29 -5.56 13.24
CA TRP A 123 -22.24 -5.22 14.30
C TRP A 123 -23.70 -5.23 13.82
N ARG A 124 -23.93 -4.78 12.58
CA ARG A 124 -25.25 -4.82 11.93
C ARG A 124 -25.71 -6.25 11.63
N ARG A 125 -24.80 -7.15 11.23
CA ARG A 125 -25.06 -8.59 11.04
C ARG A 125 -25.33 -9.31 12.37
N LEU A 126 -24.56 -9.02 13.42
CA LEU A 126 -24.77 -9.58 14.75
C LEU A 126 -26.09 -9.13 15.39
N ARG A 127 -26.52 -7.90 15.14
CA ARG A 127 -27.83 -7.41 15.60
C ARG A 127 -29.00 -8.09 14.88
N ASN A 128 -28.89 -8.32 13.58
CA ASN A 128 -29.93 -9.05 12.82
C ASN A 128 -30.06 -10.53 13.22
N ILE A 129 -28.98 -11.19 13.68
CA ILE A 129 -29.08 -12.58 14.18
C ILE A 129 -29.81 -12.63 15.54
N ARG A 130 -29.79 -11.53 16.30
CA ARG A 130 -30.41 -11.45 17.63
C ARG A 130 -31.91 -11.10 17.60
N GLU A 131 -32.41 -10.54 16.50
CA GLU A 131 -33.86 -10.28 16.28
C GLU A 131 -34.61 -11.47 15.68
N VAL A 132 -33.91 -12.51 15.22
CA VAL A 132 -34.51 -13.71 14.61
C VAL A 132 -34.66 -14.86 15.64
N ARG A 133 -34.34 -14.63 16.91
CA ARG A 133 -34.51 -15.58 18.02
C ARG A 133 -35.45 -15.00 19.07
#